data_AF-A0A0G2AN53-F1
#
_entry.id   AF-A0A0G2AN53-F1
#
_cell.length_a   1.000
_cell.length_b   1.000
_cell.length_c   1.000
_cell.angle_alpha   90.00
_cell.angle_beta   90.00
_cell.angle_gamma   90.00
#
_symmetry.space_group_name_H-M   'P 1'
#
loop_
_entity.id
_entity.type
_entity.pdbx_description
1 polymer ?
#
loop_
_entity_poly.entity_id
_entity_poly.type
_entity_poly.pdbx_seq_one_letter_code
_entity_poly.pdbx_strand_id
1 'polypeptide(L)'
;MSVFNAVGRSQEDFRSYFASHARAKWIALFSLTLVMLMVVLPLSRLLPIVRENPFIPLHYNIYLGIDGFGPWYRIFILPVLGLVMLVLNLSLASRFSEIERRTPLLPLGFHQGEPMLAQLVLWLTPILEVVLFAGVVFTLLLNL
;
A
#
# COMPACT_ATOMS: atom_id res chain seq x y z
N MET A 1 18.71 26.25 4.62
CA MET A 1 18.14 25.47 3.50
C MET A 1 16.63 25.60 3.60
N SER A 2 15.94 26.30 2.68
CA SER A 2 14.51 26.55 2.83
C SER A 2 13.69 25.28 2.55
N VAL A 3 12.54 25.11 3.22
CA VAL A 3 11.64 23.95 3.07
C VAL A 3 11.21 23.74 1.61
N PHE A 4 11.04 24.83 0.86
CA PHE A 4 10.73 24.80 -0.57
C PHE A 4 11.79 24.08 -1.40
N ASN A 5 13.07 24.27 -1.08
CA ASN A 5 14.16 23.58 -1.80
C ASN A 5 14.22 22.07 -1.47
N ALA A 6 13.79 21.67 -0.26
CA ALA A 6 13.75 20.26 0.13
C ALA A 6 12.62 19.49 -0.58
N VAL A 7 11.47 20.13 -0.77
CA VAL A 7 10.32 19.57 -1.50
C VAL A 7 10.62 19.46 -2.99
N GLY A 8 11.19 20.49 -3.61
CA GLY A 8 11.58 20.46 -5.03
C GLY A 8 12.53 19.31 -5.35
N ARG A 9 13.57 19.14 -4.53
CA ARG A 9 14.53 18.03 -4.64
C ARG A 9 13.85 16.66 -4.50
N SER A 10 12.85 16.53 -3.62
CA SER A 10 12.07 15.29 -3.47
C SER A 10 11.39 14.83 -4.75
N GLN A 11 10.83 15.78 -5.50
CA GLN A 11 10.08 15.46 -6.71
C GLN A 11 11.02 15.06 -7.85
N GLU A 12 12.19 15.69 -7.94
CA GLU A 12 13.23 15.35 -8.91
C GLU A 12 13.82 13.96 -8.64
N ASP A 13 14.12 13.65 -7.38
CA ASP A 13 14.60 12.33 -6.94
C ASP A 13 13.57 11.23 -7.30
N PHE A 14 12.28 11.50 -7.05
CA PHE A 14 11.21 10.55 -7.37
C PHE A 14 11.06 10.34 -8.89
N ARG A 15 11.05 11.42 -9.68
CA ARG A 15 10.92 11.33 -11.15
C ARG A 15 12.12 10.60 -11.76
N SER A 16 13.33 10.89 -11.32
CA SER A 16 14.54 10.24 -11.83
C SER A 16 14.56 8.75 -11.49
N TYR A 17 14.09 8.37 -10.29
CA TYR A 17 13.97 6.99 -9.86
C TYR A 17 13.01 6.19 -10.75
N PHE A 18 11.79 6.71 -10.95
CA PHE A 18 10.80 6.05 -11.80
C PHE A 18 11.20 6.06 -13.28
N ALA A 19 11.85 7.10 -13.78
CA ALA A 19 12.30 7.13 -15.17
C ALA A 19 13.33 6.03 -15.47
N SER A 20 14.22 5.75 -14.51
CA SER A 20 15.35 4.83 -14.69
C SER A 20 15.04 3.36 -14.39
N HIS A 21 14.08 3.04 -13.51
CA HIS A 21 13.83 1.66 -13.07
C HIS A 21 12.48 1.13 -13.56
N ALA A 22 12.50 0.32 -14.63
CA ALA A 22 11.31 -0.35 -15.14
C ALA A 22 10.64 -1.26 -14.09
N ARG A 23 11.43 -1.92 -13.23
CA ARG A 23 10.92 -2.77 -12.13
C ARG A 23 10.09 -2.00 -11.12
N ALA A 24 10.52 -0.79 -10.74
CA ALA A 24 9.77 0.04 -9.81
C ALA A 24 8.40 0.44 -10.39
N LYS A 25 8.31 0.69 -11.70
CA LYS A 25 7.03 0.96 -12.38
C LYS A 25 6.07 -0.23 -12.29
N TRP A 26 6.56 -1.43 -12.60
CA TRP A 26 5.75 -2.65 -12.56
C TRP A 26 5.27 -2.97 -11.15
N ILE A 27 6.14 -2.86 -10.15
CA ILE A 27 5.76 -3.08 -8.74
C ILE A 27 4.74 -2.03 -8.31
N ALA A 28 4.97 -0.75 -8.59
CA ALA A 28 4.02 0.31 -8.26
C ALA A 28 2.66 0.12 -8.95
N LEU A 29 2.64 -0.32 -10.21
CA LEU A 29 1.40 -0.62 -10.95
C LEU A 29 0.66 -1.82 -10.34
N PHE A 30 1.38 -2.90 -10.02
CA PHE A 30 0.82 -4.07 -9.37
C PHE A 30 0.22 -3.72 -8.01
N SER A 31 0.98 -2.98 -7.20
CA SER A 31 0.57 -2.49 -5.89
C SER A 31 -0.66 -1.59 -5.96
N LEU A 32 -0.67 -0.63 -6.88
CA LEU A 32 -1.83 0.22 -7.14
C LEU A 32 -3.05 -0.60 -7.54
N THR A 33 -2.86 -1.63 -8.37
CA THR A 33 -3.94 -2.53 -8.78
C THR A 33 -4.49 -3.30 -7.58
N LEU A 34 -3.65 -3.82 -6.68
CA LEU A 34 -4.08 -4.48 -5.45
C LEU A 34 -4.89 -3.54 -4.55
N VAL A 35 -4.40 -2.32 -4.30
CA VAL A 35 -5.12 -1.32 -3.50
C VAL A 35 -6.48 -0.98 -4.13
N MET A 36 -6.54 -0.83 -5.46
CA MET A 36 -7.80 -0.61 -6.16
C MET A 36 -8.76 -1.79 -5.99
N LEU A 37 -8.28 -3.03 -6.08
CA LEU A 37 -9.09 -4.23 -5.83
C LEU A 37 -9.60 -4.28 -4.38
N MET A 38 -8.79 -3.87 -3.40
CA MET A 38 -9.23 -3.77 -2.00
C MET A 38 -10.39 -2.80 -1.80
N VAL A 39 -10.54 -1.78 -2.66
CA VAL A 39 -11.68 -0.85 -2.62
C VAL A 39 -12.86 -1.39 -3.43
N VAL A 40 -12.60 -1.81 -4.66
CA VAL A 40 -13.64 -2.22 -5.62
C VAL A 40 -14.39 -3.46 -5.14
N LEU A 41 -13.69 -4.45 -4.55
CA LEU A 41 -14.32 -5.69 -4.10
C LEU A 41 -15.35 -5.44 -2.98
N PRO A 42 -15.02 -4.82 -1.84
CA PRO A 42 -16.02 -4.46 -0.84
C PRO A 42 -17.11 -3.56 -1.39
N LEU A 43 -16.76 -2.55 -2.20
CA LEU A 43 -17.74 -1.61 -2.72
C LEU A 43 -18.79 -2.31 -3.59
N SER A 44 -18.38 -3.23 -4.46
CA SER A 44 -19.29 -4.00 -5.33
C SER A 44 -20.25 -4.89 -4.55
N ARG A 45 -19.81 -5.45 -3.41
CA ARG A 45 -20.62 -6.30 -2.53
C ARG A 45 -21.51 -5.49 -1.59
N LEU A 46 -21.04 -4.35 -1.11
CA LEU A 46 -21.74 -3.53 -0.10
C LEU A 46 -22.78 -2.60 -0.72
N LEU A 47 -22.55 -2.08 -1.94
CA LEU A 47 -23.49 -1.19 -2.65
C LEU A 47 -24.94 -1.70 -2.68
N PRO A 48 -25.24 -2.97 -3.00
CA PRO A 48 -26.62 -3.46 -2.99
C PRO A 48 -27.23 -3.50 -1.58
N ILE A 49 -26.43 -3.83 -0.55
CA ILE A 49 -26.90 -4.05 0.82
C ILE A 49 -27.15 -2.73 1.56
N VAL A 50 -26.24 -1.76 1.37
CA VAL A 50 -26.29 -0.45 2.07
C VAL A 50 -27.50 0.39 1.61
N ARG A 51 -28.02 0.16 0.41
CA ARG A 51 -29.23 0.85 -0.09
C ARG A 51 -30.47 0.51 0.73
N GLU A 52 -30.51 -0.67 1.34
CA GLU A 52 -31.66 -1.16 2.10
C GLU A 52 -31.47 -0.94 3.61
N ASN A 53 -30.24 -1.07 4.13
CA ASN A 53 -29.94 -0.87 5.54
C ASN A 53 -28.56 -0.18 5.75
N PRO A 54 -28.49 0.96 6.45
CA PRO A 54 -27.23 1.70 6.66
C PRO A 54 -26.30 1.08 7.70
N PHE A 55 -26.81 0.16 8.54
CA PHE A 55 -26.04 -0.58 9.53
C PHE A 55 -25.90 -2.03 9.09
N ILE A 56 -24.68 -2.43 8.77
CA ILE A 56 -24.36 -3.80 8.39
C ILE A 56 -23.66 -4.54 9.55
N PRO A 57 -23.83 -5.86 9.65
CA PRO A 57 -22.96 -6.71 10.45
C PRO A 57 -21.51 -6.50 10.02
N LEU A 58 -20.68 -6.00 10.93
CA LEU A 58 -19.25 -5.78 10.76
C LEU A 58 -18.41 -6.88 11.42
N HIS A 59 -18.98 -7.60 12.38
CA HIS A 59 -18.29 -8.63 13.12
C HIS A 59 -19.23 -9.79 13.42
N TYR A 60 -18.82 -10.99 13.00
CA TYR A 60 -19.48 -12.24 13.35
C TYR A 60 -18.61 -13.03 14.32
N ASN A 61 -19.15 -13.35 15.48
CA ASN A 61 -18.55 -14.23 16.46
C ASN A 61 -19.26 -15.59 16.39
N ILE A 62 -18.50 -16.66 16.18
CA ILE A 62 -19.00 -18.04 16.11
C ILE A 62 -19.78 -18.47 17.38
N TYR A 63 -19.52 -17.83 18.53
CA TYR A 63 -20.19 -18.15 19.79
C TYR A 63 -21.38 -17.23 20.15
N LEU A 64 -21.42 -16.00 19.63
CA LEU A 64 -22.39 -14.96 20.04
C LEU A 64 -23.24 -14.39 18.88
N GLY A 65 -22.97 -14.77 17.64
CA GLY A 65 -23.64 -14.22 16.45
C GLY A 65 -23.03 -12.88 16.02
N ILE A 66 -23.86 -11.97 15.50
CA ILE A 66 -23.43 -10.64 15.05
C ILE A 66 -23.09 -9.79 16.29
N ASP A 67 -21.80 -9.60 16.55
CA ASP A 67 -21.28 -8.91 17.74
C ASP A 67 -20.89 -7.45 17.45
N GLY A 68 -21.04 -7.01 16.20
CA GLY A 68 -20.80 -5.63 15.81
C GLY A 68 -21.68 -5.20 14.66
N PHE A 69 -22.58 -4.26 14.91
CA PHE A 69 -23.20 -3.44 13.88
C PHE A 69 -22.47 -2.11 13.82
N GLY A 70 -22.17 -1.64 12.62
CA GLY A 70 -21.61 -0.32 12.50
C GLY A 70 -21.56 0.20 11.08
N PRO A 71 -20.94 1.36 10.90
CA PRO A 71 -20.93 2.01 9.61
C PRO A 71 -20.15 1.20 8.59
N TRP A 72 -20.76 0.97 7.43
CA TRP A 72 -20.19 0.21 6.32
C TRP A 72 -18.82 0.71 5.86
N TYR A 73 -18.54 2.01 6.04
CA TYR A 73 -17.27 2.62 5.65
C TYR A 73 -16.07 2.10 6.47
N ARG A 74 -16.28 1.46 7.63
CA ARG A 74 -15.18 0.92 8.45
C ARG A 74 -14.41 -0.20 7.76
N ILE A 75 -15.03 -0.89 6.81
CA ILE A 75 -14.37 -1.94 6.00
C ILE A 75 -13.23 -1.34 5.14
N PHE A 76 -13.28 -0.03 4.86
CA PHE A 76 -12.27 0.65 4.04
C PHE A 76 -11.01 1.08 4.81
N ILE A 77 -10.91 0.79 6.12
CA ILE A 77 -9.69 1.06 6.90
C ILE A 77 -8.49 0.30 6.32
N LEU A 78 -8.66 -0.97 5.95
CA LEU A 78 -7.62 -1.80 5.34
C LEU A 78 -7.12 -1.24 3.99
N PRO A 79 -8.01 -0.90 3.01
CA PRO A 79 -7.60 -0.21 1.79
C PRO A 79 -6.86 1.11 2.02
N VAL A 80 -7.32 1.93 2.98
CA VAL A 80 -6.64 3.19 3.32
C VAL A 80 -5.24 2.94 3.86
N LEU A 81 -5.06 1.94 4.73
CA LEU A 81 -3.74 1.53 5.21
C LEU A 81 -2.84 1.05 4.06
N GLY A 82 -3.39 0.28 3.11
CA GLY A 82 -2.67 -0.15 1.90
C GLY A 82 -2.18 1.03 1.08
N LEU A 83 -3.04 2.03 0.83
CA LEU A 83 -2.67 3.25 0.10
C LEU A 83 -1.58 4.04 0.83
N VAL A 84 -1.69 4.21 2.15
CA VAL A 84 -0.69 4.91 2.96
C VAL A 84 0.65 4.18 2.91
N MET A 85 0.66 2.86 3.07
CA MET A 85 1.86 2.02 2.95
C MET A 85 2.52 2.17 1.58
N LEU A 86 1.73 2.14 0.50
CA LEU A 86 2.23 2.33 -0.87
C LEU A 86 2.94 3.68 -1.04
N VAL A 87 2.28 4.77 -0.63
CA VAL A 87 2.85 6.13 -0.75
C VAL A 87 4.12 6.28 0.08
N LEU A 88 4.12 5.79 1.32
CA LEU A 88 5.28 5.85 2.20
C LEU A 88 6.45 5.04 1.67
N ASN A 89 6.21 3.79 1.25
CA ASN A 89 7.28 2.92 0.77
C ASN A 89 7.87 3.39 -0.56
N LEU A 90 7.05 3.88 -1.50
CA LEU A 90 7.56 4.48 -2.73
C LEU A 90 8.40 5.73 -2.46
N SER A 91 7.97 6.56 -1.51
CA SER A 91 8.72 7.74 -1.08
C SER A 91 10.06 7.33 -0.46
N LEU A 92 10.07 6.35 0.43
CA LEU A 92 11.28 5.82 1.07
C LEU A 92 12.23 5.18 0.06
N ALA A 93 11.73 4.36 -0.87
CA ALA A 93 12.52 3.72 -1.91
C ALA A 93 13.25 4.76 -2.79
N SER A 94 12.57 5.86 -3.16
CA SER A 94 13.19 6.94 -3.93
C SER A 94 14.33 7.63 -3.16
N ARG A 95 14.12 7.90 -1.86
CA ARG A 95 15.12 8.55 -1.01
C ARG A 95 16.32 7.65 -0.73
N PHE A 96 16.09 6.38 -0.43
CA PHE A 96 17.18 5.43 -0.21
C PHE A 96 18.00 5.20 -1.48
N SER A 97 17.38 5.18 -2.66
CA SER A 97 18.14 5.12 -3.92
C SER A 97 19.11 6.28 -4.07
N GLU A 98 18.71 7.49 -3.73
CA GLU A 98 19.58 8.67 -3.85
C GLU A 98 20.67 8.72 -2.77
N ILE A 99 20.33 8.33 -1.54
CA ILE A 99 21.29 8.25 -0.43
C ILE A 99 22.39 7.22 -0.75
N GLU A 100 22.01 6.04 -1.22
CA GLU A 100 22.93 4.94 -1.53
C GLU A 100 23.81 5.24 -2.75
N ARG A 101 23.30 6.04 -3.71
CA ARG A 101 24.10 6.58 -4.83
C ARG A 101 25.14 7.60 -4.40
N ARG A 102 24.83 8.45 -3.41
CA ARG A 102 25.72 9.52 -2.92
C ARG A 102 26.75 9.02 -1.91
N THR A 103 26.36 8.07 -1.08
CA THR A 103 27.15 7.58 0.04
C THR A 103 27.06 6.06 0.03
N PRO A 104 28.02 5.35 -0.58
CA PRO A 104 28.04 3.90 -0.59
C PRO A 104 28.33 3.39 0.83
N LEU A 105 27.30 3.34 1.68
CA LEU A 105 27.41 3.07 3.12
C LEU A 105 27.74 1.61 3.46
N LEU A 106 27.62 0.68 2.51
CA LEU A 106 27.77 -0.76 2.74
C LEU A 106 28.69 -1.39 1.68
N PRO A 107 29.81 -2.05 2.07
CA PRO A 107 30.65 -2.80 1.15
C PRO A 107 30.04 -4.15 0.71
N LEU A 108 28.88 -4.53 1.26
CA LEU A 108 28.25 -5.86 1.07
C LEU A 108 27.31 -5.97 -0.16
N GLY A 109 27.08 -4.90 -0.93
CA GLY A 109 25.92 -4.82 -1.83
C GLY A 109 26.13 -4.59 -3.32
N PHE A 110 27.37 -4.42 -3.79
CA PHE A 110 27.63 -4.06 -5.18
C PHE A 110 27.67 -5.25 -6.13
N HIS A 111 26.65 -6.12 -6.14
CA HIS A 111 26.63 -7.12 -7.19
C HIS A 111 26.15 -6.59 -8.55
N GLN A 112 25.35 -5.51 -8.61
CA GLN A 112 24.87 -4.95 -9.90
C GLN A 112 24.57 -3.43 -9.94
N GLY A 113 25.17 -2.63 -9.05
CA GLY A 113 25.03 -1.15 -9.11
C GLY A 113 23.63 -0.61 -8.78
N GLU A 114 22.75 -1.44 -8.21
CA GLU A 114 21.42 -1.02 -7.80
C GLU A 114 21.32 -0.86 -6.26
N PRO A 115 20.54 0.12 -5.79
CA PRO A 115 20.40 0.40 -4.36
C PRO A 115 19.65 -0.74 -3.64
N MET A 116 20.33 -1.48 -2.76
CA MET A 116 19.77 -2.64 -2.07
C MET A 116 18.64 -2.26 -1.12
N LEU A 117 18.81 -1.16 -0.38
CA LEU A 117 17.81 -0.73 0.61
C LEU A 117 16.52 -0.31 -0.10
N ALA A 118 16.64 0.40 -1.22
CA ALA A 118 15.48 0.78 -2.02
C ALA A 118 14.75 -0.46 -2.57
N GLN A 119 15.49 -1.47 -3.02
CA GLN A 119 14.88 -2.73 -3.49
C GLN A 119 14.17 -3.49 -2.39
N LEU A 120 14.77 -3.58 -1.20
CA LEU A 120 14.16 -4.25 -0.06
C LEU A 120 12.83 -3.60 0.29
N VAL A 121 12.78 -2.26 0.37
CA VAL A 121 11.55 -1.49 0.62
C VAL A 121 10.52 -1.70 -0.50
N LEU A 122 10.96 -1.73 -1.75
CA LEU A 122 10.07 -1.99 -2.88
C LEU A 122 9.45 -3.38 -2.85
N TRP A 123 10.21 -4.42 -2.50
CA TRP A 123 9.70 -5.79 -2.38
C TRP A 123 8.81 -5.98 -1.14
N LEU A 124 9.07 -5.24 -0.06
CA LEU A 124 8.24 -5.27 1.12
C LEU A 124 6.82 -4.73 0.84
N THR A 125 6.69 -3.79 -0.08
CA THR A 125 5.41 -3.15 -0.43
C THR A 125 4.34 -4.13 -0.92
N PRO A 126 4.55 -4.91 -2.01
CA PRO A 126 3.56 -5.87 -2.47
C PRO A 126 3.32 -7.00 -1.47
N ILE A 127 4.32 -7.38 -0.65
CA ILE A 127 4.12 -8.39 0.41
C ILE A 127 3.11 -7.89 1.44
N LEU A 128 3.29 -6.67 1.94
CA LEU A 128 2.37 -6.06 2.90
C LEU A 128 0.97 -5.90 2.30
N GLU A 129 0.88 -5.46 1.04
CA GLU A 129 -0.41 -5.32 0.37
C GLU A 129 -1.11 -6.66 0.14
N VAL A 130 -0.39 -7.73 -0.18
CA VAL A 130 -0.99 -9.07 -0.29
C VAL A 130 -1.57 -9.52 1.05
N VAL A 131 -0.88 -9.24 2.17
CA VAL A 131 -1.39 -9.54 3.51
C VAL A 131 -2.65 -8.72 3.81
N LEU A 132 -2.65 -7.42 3.50
CA LEU A 132 -3.82 -6.57 3.66
C LEU A 132 -4.99 -7.02 2.76
N PHE A 133 -4.69 -7.45 1.53
CA PHE A 133 -5.67 -7.94 0.57
C PHE A 133 -6.34 -9.21 1.08
N ALA A 134 -5.54 -10.15 1.59
CA ALA A 134 -6.06 -11.34 2.24
C ALA A 134 -6.96 -10.99 3.43
N GLY A 135 -6.61 -9.97 4.23
CA GLY A 135 -7.45 -9.44 5.30
C GLY A 135 -8.80 -8.89 4.82
N VAL A 136 -8.81 -8.15 3.71
CA VAL A 136 -10.05 -7.65 3.07
C VAL A 136 -10.90 -8.81 2.57
N VAL A 137 -10.32 -9.77 1.85
CA VAL A 137 -11.03 -10.95 1.36
C VAL A 137 -11.62 -11.75 2.51
N PHE A 138 -10.86 -11.96 3.58
CA PHE A 138 -11.34 -12.67 4.77
C PHE A 138 -12.50 -11.93 5.44
N THR A 139 -12.41 -10.61 5.56
CA THR A 139 -13.50 -9.78 6.08
C THR A 139 -14.75 -9.93 5.22
N LEU A 140 -14.62 -9.94 3.89
CA LEU A 140 -15.76 -10.14 2.98
C LEU A 140 -16.35 -11.55 3.05
N LEU A 141 -15.53 -12.58 3.27
CA LEU A 141 -15.98 -13.96 3.39
C LEU A 141 -16.69 -14.24 4.72
N LEU A 142 -16.31 -13.55 5.79
CA LEU A 142 -16.90 -13.75 7.11
C LEU A 142 -18.11 -12.85 7.42
N ASN A 143 -18.22 -11.67 6.81
CA ASN A 143 -19.33 -10.73 7.06
C ASN A 143 -20.54 -10.91 6.13
N LEU A 144 -20.49 -11.85 5.17
CA LEU A 144 -21.57 -12.09 4.20
C LEU A 144 -21.97 -13.57 4.17
#